data_AF-A0A507C7S2-F1
#
_entry.id   AF-A0A507C7S2-F1
#
_cell.length_a   1.000
_cell.length_b   1.000
_cell.length_c   1.000
_cell.angle_alpha   90.00
_cell.angle_beta   90.00
_cell.angle_gamma   90.00
#
_symmetry.space_group_name_H-M   'P 1'
#
loop_
_entity.id
_entity.type
_entity.pdbx_description
1 polymer ?
#
loop_
_entity_poly.entity_id
_entity_poly.type
_entity_poly.pdbx_seq_one_letter_code
_entity_poly.pdbx_strand_id
1 'polypeptide(L)'
;MFLERLNALALKGIKYEYVSIDLLNGGQFTPEYVKMNPAKLVPALIINQRIFTQSFAILEVSKDAAYLMAMILKLLLLLNSGRAAAIHLLEDLYPEPALLPKDVYKRAEVRAIVNAIVADTHPLQNQRVLKLVGDEGKAAWAKQVEAQLRKTAGKYCYGDSLTMADCVLVPQWYNVDRWNCDASLFPTCARVVGNLMQLEAFKKSHPDVQPDAKL
;
A
#
# COMPACT_ATOMS: atom_id res chain seq x y z
N MET A 1 6.74 -6.55 1.39
CA MET A 1 5.75 -6.27 2.44
C MET A 1 4.73 -5.28 1.91
N PHE A 2 3.44 -5.61 1.94
CA PHE A 2 2.35 -4.97 1.16
C PHE A 2 1.37 -4.19 2.06
N LEU A 3 1.92 -3.31 2.89
CA LEU A 3 1.28 -2.78 4.12
C LEU A 3 0.12 -1.82 3.87
N GLU A 4 0.25 -0.95 2.87
CA GLU A 4 -0.79 0.04 2.49
C GLU A 4 -2.17 -0.60 2.26
N ARG A 5 -2.20 -1.88 1.88
CA ARG A 5 -3.43 -2.58 1.52
C ARG A 5 -4.04 -3.30 2.71
N LEU A 6 -3.21 -3.80 3.63
CA LEU A 6 -3.67 -4.30 4.93
C LEU A 6 -4.28 -3.16 5.75
N ASN A 7 -3.69 -1.95 5.69
CA ASN A 7 -4.27 -0.73 6.26
C ASN A 7 -5.70 -0.51 5.72
N ALA A 8 -5.88 -0.57 4.40
CA ALA A 8 -7.16 -0.29 3.77
C ALA A 8 -8.23 -1.36 4.05
N LEU A 9 -7.86 -2.65 4.06
CA LEU A 9 -8.73 -3.75 4.48
C LEU A 9 -9.14 -3.61 5.96
N ALA A 10 -8.20 -3.26 6.83
CA ALA A 10 -8.45 -3.05 8.26
C ALA A 10 -9.37 -1.85 8.52
N LEU A 11 -9.12 -0.72 7.85
CA LEU A 11 -9.95 0.49 7.96
C LEU A 11 -11.39 0.25 7.46
N LYS A 12 -11.58 -0.63 6.48
CA LYS A 12 -12.91 -1.00 5.94
C LYS A 12 -13.51 -2.25 6.59
N GLY A 13 -12.86 -2.84 7.59
CA GLY A 13 -13.39 -3.95 8.39
C GLY A 13 -13.50 -5.30 7.65
N ILE A 14 -12.71 -5.54 6.60
CA ILE A 14 -12.82 -6.73 5.75
C ILE A 14 -11.94 -7.88 6.29
N LYS A 15 -12.54 -9.05 6.51
CA LYS A 15 -11.83 -10.25 7.00
C LYS A 15 -11.05 -10.95 5.89
N TYR A 16 -9.83 -11.40 6.19
CA TYR A 16 -8.97 -12.17 5.27
C TYR A 16 -8.09 -13.16 6.04
N GLU A 17 -7.57 -14.16 5.32
CA GLU A 17 -6.53 -15.06 5.80
C GLU A 17 -5.21 -14.70 5.09
N TYR A 18 -4.12 -14.59 5.85
CA TYR A 18 -2.79 -14.28 5.33
C TYR A 18 -1.92 -15.53 5.33
N VAL A 19 -1.39 -15.89 4.15
CA VAL A 19 -0.42 -16.98 3.99
C VAL A 19 0.90 -16.38 3.54
N SER A 20 1.92 -16.50 4.39
CA SER A 20 3.25 -15.99 4.15
C SER A 20 4.04 -16.87 3.18
N ILE A 21 4.79 -16.25 2.26
CA ILE A 21 5.76 -16.92 1.39
C ILE A 21 7.12 -16.30 1.68
N ASP A 22 8.05 -17.10 2.20
CA ASP A 22 9.41 -16.67 2.50
C ASP A 22 10.18 -16.41 1.21
N LEU A 23 10.40 -15.13 0.90
CA LEU A 23 11.11 -14.73 -0.32
C LEU A 23 12.63 -14.83 -0.20
N LEU A 24 13.18 -14.84 1.01
CA LEU A 24 14.61 -14.84 1.27
C LEU A 24 15.19 -16.23 1.00
N ASN A 25 14.48 -17.26 1.45
CA ASN A 25 14.85 -18.66 1.20
C ASN A 25 14.25 -19.23 -0.10
N GLY A 26 13.64 -18.38 -0.93
CA GLY A 26 13.17 -18.76 -2.26
C GLY A 26 11.87 -19.57 -2.26
N GLY A 27 10.99 -19.37 -1.26
CA GLY A 27 9.68 -20.03 -1.15
C GLY A 27 8.81 -19.88 -2.42
N GLN A 28 8.95 -18.78 -3.15
CA GLN A 28 8.30 -18.54 -4.44
C GLN A 28 8.80 -19.44 -5.59
N PHE A 29 9.87 -20.21 -5.36
CA PHE A 29 10.46 -21.15 -6.31
C PHE A 29 10.15 -22.61 -5.98
N THR A 30 9.49 -22.89 -4.85
CA THR A 30 9.07 -24.25 -4.47
C THR A 30 8.14 -24.85 -5.54
N PRO A 31 8.20 -26.16 -5.82
CA PRO A 31 7.29 -26.80 -6.77
C PRO A 31 5.82 -26.53 -6.47
N GLU A 32 5.45 -26.52 -5.18
CA GLU A 32 4.10 -26.23 -4.69
C GLU A 32 3.66 -24.81 -5.05
N TYR A 33 4.52 -23.82 -4.80
CA TYR A 33 4.21 -22.44 -5.15
C TYR A 33 4.27 -22.19 -6.66
N VAL A 34 5.19 -22.82 -7.41
CA VAL A 34 5.27 -22.66 -8.87
C VAL A 34 4.06 -23.28 -9.57
N LYS A 35 3.51 -24.37 -9.04
CA LYS A 35 2.24 -24.94 -9.50
C LYS A 35 1.09 -23.95 -9.32
N MET A 36 1.14 -23.12 -8.27
CA MET A 36 0.16 -22.07 -8.00
C MET A 36 0.41 -20.83 -8.86
N ASN A 37 1.63 -20.27 -8.81
CA ASN A 37 2.06 -19.12 -9.56
C ASN A 37 3.31 -19.43 -10.40
N PRO A 38 3.14 -19.84 -11.67
CA PRO A 38 4.26 -20.14 -12.57
C PRO A 38 5.20 -18.95 -12.79
N ALA A 39 4.75 -17.72 -12.56
CA ALA A 39 5.57 -16.51 -12.67
C ALA A 39 6.55 -16.34 -11.49
N LYS A 40 6.44 -17.13 -10.42
CA LYS A 40 7.35 -17.11 -9.25
C LYS A 40 7.42 -15.75 -8.57
N LEU A 41 6.30 -15.05 -8.54
CA LEU A 41 6.15 -13.74 -7.92
C LEU A 41 5.15 -13.84 -6.78
N VAL A 42 5.36 -13.07 -5.73
CA VAL A 42 4.33 -12.85 -4.71
C VAL A 42 3.68 -11.48 -4.89
N PRO A 43 2.44 -11.33 -4.42
CA PRO A 43 1.60 -12.37 -3.82
C PRO A 43 1.03 -13.39 -4.84
N ALA A 44 0.20 -14.32 -4.36
CA ALA A 44 -0.78 -15.03 -5.18
C ALA A 44 -2.10 -15.05 -4.40
N LEU A 45 -3.24 -14.98 -5.09
CA LEU A 45 -4.53 -14.96 -4.43
C LEU A 45 -5.35 -16.20 -4.75
N ILE A 46 -5.95 -16.76 -3.70
CA ILE A 46 -6.93 -17.83 -3.80
C ILE A 46 -8.31 -17.34 -3.37
N ILE A 47 -9.31 -17.54 -4.23
CA ILE A 47 -10.74 -17.38 -3.93
C ILE A 47 -11.46 -18.56 -4.57
N ASN A 48 -12.28 -19.30 -3.80
CA ASN A 48 -13.09 -20.42 -4.30
C ASN A 48 -12.27 -21.39 -5.19
N GLN A 49 -11.07 -21.76 -4.71
CA GLN A 49 -10.12 -22.68 -5.38
C GLN A 49 -9.53 -22.19 -6.72
N ARG A 50 -9.78 -20.94 -7.12
CA ARG A 50 -9.13 -20.31 -8.29
C ARG A 50 -7.93 -19.49 -7.85
N ILE A 51 -6.85 -19.56 -8.64
CA ILE A 51 -5.57 -18.91 -8.36
C ILE A 51 -5.33 -17.81 -9.39
N PHE A 52 -4.96 -16.62 -8.92
CA PHE A 52 -4.72 -15.46 -9.77
C PHE A 52 -3.32 -14.89 -9.56
N THR A 53 -2.60 -14.66 -10.68
CA THR A 53 -1.13 -14.49 -10.69
C THR A 53 -0.61 -13.36 -11.59
N GLN A 54 -1.41 -12.86 -12.55
CA GLN A 54 -1.06 -11.79 -13.49
C GLN A 54 -2.23 -10.81 -13.68
N SER A 55 -1.92 -9.51 -13.83
CA SER A 55 -2.88 -8.42 -13.63
C SER A 55 -3.76 -8.01 -14.83
N PHE A 56 -3.43 -8.39 -16.07
CA PHE A 56 -4.16 -7.91 -17.26
C PHE A 56 -5.25 -8.87 -17.77
N ALA A 57 -5.07 -10.18 -17.60
CA ALA A 57 -5.97 -11.22 -18.14
C ALA A 57 -7.33 -11.35 -17.41
N ILE A 58 -7.53 -10.60 -16.33
CA ILE A 58 -8.70 -10.72 -15.43
C ILE A 58 -9.67 -9.53 -15.60
N LEU A 59 -9.22 -8.45 -16.24
CA LEU A 59 -10.06 -7.28 -16.55
C LEU A 59 -11.15 -7.59 -17.59
N GLU A 60 -11.05 -8.71 -18.31
CA GLU A 60 -11.87 -8.98 -19.49
C GLU A 60 -13.02 -9.98 -19.27
N VAL A 61 -13.16 -10.58 -18.07
CA VAL A 61 -14.14 -11.66 -17.86
C VAL A 61 -15.19 -11.34 -16.77
N SER A 62 -16.39 -11.02 -17.28
CA SER A 62 -17.74 -11.27 -16.72
C SER A 62 -18.38 -10.27 -15.74
N LYS A 63 -19.70 -10.10 -15.95
CA LYS A 63 -20.62 -9.03 -15.50
C LYS A 63 -21.26 -9.25 -14.11
N ASP A 64 -20.62 -9.99 -13.20
CA ASP A 64 -21.23 -10.32 -11.89
C ASP A 64 -20.57 -9.56 -10.72
N ALA A 65 -21.27 -8.53 -10.25
CA ALA A 65 -20.72 -7.43 -9.43
C ALA A 65 -20.21 -7.86 -8.04
N ALA A 66 -20.81 -8.88 -7.40
CA ALA A 66 -20.39 -9.35 -6.09
C ALA A 66 -19.12 -10.25 -6.16
N TYR A 67 -18.91 -10.93 -7.29
CA TYR A 67 -17.80 -11.86 -7.51
C TYR A 67 -16.54 -11.12 -8.00
N LEU A 68 -16.73 -10.09 -8.83
CA LEU A 68 -15.69 -9.14 -9.23
C LEU A 68 -15.16 -8.34 -8.01
N MET A 69 -16.03 -8.04 -7.04
CA MET A 69 -15.74 -7.24 -5.83
C MET A 69 -14.66 -7.86 -4.93
N ALA A 70 -14.80 -9.13 -4.56
CA ALA A 70 -13.82 -9.83 -3.73
C ALA A 70 -12.54 -10.15 -4.52
N MET A 71 -12.67 -10.39 -5.83
CA MET A 71 -11.58 -10.68 -6.75
C MET A 71 -10.67 -9.47 -6.92
N ILE A 72 -11.20 -8.26 -7.15
CA ILE A 72 -10.39 -7.06 -7.36
C ILE A 72 -9.78 -6.54 -6.04
N LEU A 73 -10.52 -6.59 -4.92
CA LEU A 73 -9.99 -6.20 -3.59
C LEU A 73 -8.74 -7.00 -3.20
N LYS A 74 -8.78 -8.30 -3.48
CA LYS A 74 -7.70 -9.20 -3.13
C LYS A 74 -6.64 -9.30 -4.24
N LEU A 75 -6.93 -8.95 -5.50
CA LEU A 75 -5.92 -8.83 -6.59
C LEU A 75 -5.05 -7.59 -6.43
N LEU A 76 -5.63 -6.48 -5.97
CA LEU A 76 -4.91 -5.23 -5.78
C LEU A 76 -3.92 -5.31 -4.61
N LEU A 77 -4.07 -6.31 -3.72
CA LEU A 77 -3.06 -6.74 -2.73
C LEU A 77 -1.70 -7.11 -3.36
N LEU A 78 -1.65 -7.32 -4.69
CA LEU A 78 -0.49 -7.90 -5.38
C LEU A 78 0.39 -6.97 -6.21
N LEU A 79 -0.11 -5.81 -6.64
CA LEU A 79 0.62 -4.99 -7.61
C LEU A 79 1.69 -4.13 -6.95
N ASN A 80 2.92 -4.18 -7.44
CA ASN A 80 3.96 -3.21 -7.07
C ASN A 80 3.70 -1.82 -7.70
N SER A 81 2.83 -1.77 -8.73
CA SER A 81 2.51 -0.60 -9.56
C SER A 81 1.04 -0.14 -9.52
N GLY A 82 0.21 -0.68 -8.62
CA GLY A 82 -1.26 -0.42 -8.58
C GLY A 82 -1.82 0.06 -7.24
N ARG A 83 -0.97 0.56 -6.32
CA ARG A 83 -1.33 0.83 -4.91
C ARG A 83 -2.43 1.88 -4.75
N ALA A 84 -2.41 2.95 -5.54
CA ALA A 84 -3.44 3.99 -5.49
C ALA A 84 -4.78 3.47 -6.04
N ALA A 85 -4.76 2.68 -7.12
CA ALA A 85 -5.96 2.09 -7.71
C ALA A 85 -6.67 1.13 -6.73
N ALA A 86 -5.91 0.41 -5.89
CA ALA A 86 -6.43 -0.43 -4.81
C ALA A 86 -7.35 0.34 -3.87
N ILE A 87 -6.82 1.45 -3.36
CA ILE A 87 -7.52 2.25 -2.36
C ILE A 87 -8.67 3.02 -3.02
N HIS A 88 -8.51 3.48 -4.28
CA HIS A 88 -9.59 4.13 -5.03
C HIS A 88 -10.79 3.21 -5.24
N LEU A 89 -10.54 1.98 -5.65
CA LEU A 89 -11.62 1.02 -5.82
C LEU A 89 -12.26 0.64 -4.48
N LEU A 90 -11.45 0.44 -3.43
CA LEU A 90 -11.95 0.19 -2.09
C LEU A 90 -12.87 1.33 -1.60
N GLU A 91 -12.57 2.56 -1.98
CA GLU A 91 -13.42 3.71 -1.72
C GLU A 91 -14.74 3.67 -2.49
N ASP A 92 -14.69 3.34 -3.79
CA ASP A 92 -15.90 3.25 -4.61
C ASP A 92 -16.82 2.09 -4.17
N LEU A 93 -16.24 0.98 -3.71
CA LEU A 93 -16.97 -0.23 -3.27
C LEU A 93 -17.49 -0.15 -1.84
N TYR A 94 -16.75 0.53 -0.96
CA TYR A 94 -17.10 0.73 0.44
C TYR A 94 -16.97 2.21 0.76
N PRO A 95 -17.97 3.04 0.41
CA PRO A 95 -17.90 4.48 0.58
C PRO A 95 -17.81 4.93 2.04
N GLU A 96 -18.08 4.03 2.99
CA GLU A 96 -17.94 4.28 4.42
C GLU A 96 -17.00 3.25 5.09
N PRO A 97 -16.05 3.69 5.94
CA PRO A 97 -15.70 5.09 6.18
C PRO A 97 -15.02 5.72 4.96
N ALA A 98 -15.41 6.95 4.64
CA ALA A 98 -14.87 7.69 3.50
C ALA A 98 -13.38 8.02 3.70
N LEU A 99 -12.55 7.65 2.73
CA LEU A 99 -11.12 7.99 2.65
C LEU A 99 -10.85 9.17 1.71
N LEU A 100 -11.90 9.77 1.16
CA LEU A 100 -11.81 10.97 0.36
C LEU A 100 -12.80 12.03 0.85
N PRO A 101 -12.42 13.32 0.83
CA PRO A 101 -13.37 14.40 1.07
C PRO A 101 -14.55 14.35 0.08
N LYS A 102 -15.68 14.95 0.46
CA LYS A 102 -16.84 15.11 -0.44
C LYS A 102 -16.56 16.12 -1.57
N ASP A 103 -15.82 17.18 -1.26
CA ASP A 103 -15.46 18.23 -2.22
C ASP A 103 -14.49 17.70 -3.30
N VAL A 104 -14.82 17.96 -4.57
CA VAL A 104 -14.06 17.42 -5.72
C VAL A 104 -12.64 17.97 -5.83
N TYR A 105 -12.41 19.22 -5.46
CA TYR A 105 -11.08 19.84 -5.51
C TYR A 105 -10.21 19.29 -4.38
N LYS A 106 -10.77 19.16 -3.17
CA LYS A 106 -10.08 18.51 -2.05
C LYS A 106 -9.73 17.05 -2.35
N ARG A 107 -10.60 16.32 -3.08
CA ARG A 107 -10.29 14.97 -3.58
C ARG A 107 -9.07 14.96 -4.50
N ALA A 108 -8.97 15.94 -5.40
CA ALA A 108 -7.84 16.07 -6.30
C ALA A 108 -6.54 16.35 -5.54
N GLU A 109 -6.58 17.20 -4.50
CA GLU A 109 -5.42 17.48 -3.66
C GLU A 109 -4.95 16.25 -2.88
N VAL A 110 -5.87 15.47 -2.29
CA VAL A 110 -5.53 14.19 -1.64
C VAL A 110 -4.89 13.22 -2.65
N ARG A 111 -5.45 13.11 -3.86
CA ARG A 111 -4.87 12.27 -4.92
C ARG A 111 -3.49 12.73 -5.35
N ALA A 112 -3.23 14.03 -5.36
CA ALA A 112 -1.90 14.57 -5.66
C ALA A 112 -0.88 14.09 -4.61
N ILE A 113 -1.24 14.07 -3.33
CA ILE A 113 -0.37 13.54 -2.26
C ILE A 113 -0.13 12.04 -2.47
N VAL A 114 -1.18 11.29 -2.78
CA VAL A 114 -1.08 9.85 -3.06
C VAL A 114 -0.14 9.59 -4.23
N ASN A 115 -0.23 10.35 -5.33
CA ASN A 115 0.63 10.16 -6.49
C ASN A 115 2.09 10.55 -6.23
N ALA A 116 2.34 11.62 -5.47
CA ALA A 116 3.70 12.00 -5.07
C ALA A 116 4.42 10.85 -4.33
N ILE A 117 3.67 10.07 -3.54
CA ILE A 117 4.19 8.90 -2.84
C ILE A 117 4.24 7.66 -3.75
N VAL A 118 3.13 7.31 -4.39
CA VAL A 118 2.97 6.02 -5.08
C VAL A 118 3.65 5.99 -6.45
N ALA A 119 3.67 7.11 -7.17
CA ALA A 119 4.20 7.20 -8.53
C ALA A 119 5.61 7.80 -8.55
N ASP A 120 5.83 8.91 -7.84
CA ASP A 120 7.08 9.68 -7.97
C ASP A 120 8.17 9.22 -7.00
N THR A 121 7.78 8.58 -5.91
CA THR A 121 8.67 8.19 -4.81
C THR A 121 8.93 6.69 -4.80
N HIS A 122 7.87 5.90 -4.56
CA HIS A 122 8.00 4.49 -4.20
C HIS A 122 8.64 3.63 -5.31
N PRO A 123 8.38 3.86 -6.62
CA PRO A 123 9.00 3.04 -7.67
C PRO A 123 10.52 3.15 -7.71
N LEU A 124 11.07 4.33 -7.41
CA LEU A 124 12.52 4.58 -7.38
C LEU A 124 13.21 3.85 -6.22
N GLN A 125 12.44 3.50 -5.20
CA GLN A 125 12.88 2.82 -3.98
C GLN A 125 12.74 1.30 -4.04
N ASN A 126 12.15 0.78 -5.10
CA ASN A 126 11.98 -0.65 -5.25
C ASN A 126 13.36 -1.31 -5.32
N GLN A 127 13.57 -2.40 -4.58
CA GLN A 127 14.84 -3.12 -4.59
C GLN A 127 15.31 -3.51 -6.00
N ARG A 128 14.38 -3.83 -6.92
CA ARG A 128 14.73 -4.12 -8.32
C ARG A 128 15.37 -2.91 -9.00
N VAL A 129 14.85 -1.71 -8.74
CA VAL A 129 15.36 -0.46 -9.32
C VAL A 129 16.67 -0.07 -8.64
N LEU A 130 16.72 -0.11 -7.31
CA LEU A 130 17.93 0.19 -6.54
C LEU A 130 19.13 -0.71 -6.91
N LYS A 131 18.89 -1.98 -7.24
CA LYS A 131 19.95 -2.88 -7.75
C LYS A 131 20.53 -2.45 -9.09
N LEU A 132 19.78 -1.67 -9.88
CA LEU A 132 20.20 -1.20 -11.19
C LEU A 132 20.85 0.19 -11.13
N VAL A 133 20.29 1.09 -10.32
CA VAL A 133 20.67 2.52 -10.30
C VAL A 133 21.50 2.93 -9.08
N GLY A 134 21.72 2.02 -8.14
CA GLY A 134 22.33 2.33 -6.85
C GLY A 134 21.34 2.97 -5.88
N ASP A 135 21.86 3.51 -4.79
CA ASP A 135 21.06 4.03 -3.69
C ASP A 135 21.25 5.50 -3.33
N GLU A 136 22.06 6.18 -4.12
CA GLU A 136 22.16 7.63 -4.06
C GLU A 136 20.77 8.25 -4.29
N GLY A 137 20.31 9.08 -3.34
CA GLY A 137 19.02 9.75 -3.44
C GLY A 137 17.81 8.99 -2.86
N LYS A 138 18.01 7.82 -2.22
CA LYS A 138 16.96 7.06 -1.52
C LYS A 138 16.10 7.86 -0.53
N ALA A 139 16.57 9.02 -0.05
CA ALA A 139 15.85 9.91 0.88
C ALA A 139 15.43 11.25 0.24
N ALA A 140 15.87 11.56 -0.98
CA ALA A 140 15.65 12.86 -1.61
C ALA A 140 14.18 13.11 -1.96
N TRP A 141 13.44 12.05 -2.30
CA TRP A 141 12.00 12.07 -2.59
C TRP A 141 11.16 12.61 -1.41
N ALA A 142 11.57 12.32 -0.16
CA ALA A 142 10.78 12.62 1.03
C ALA A 142 10.63 14.12 1.26
N LYS A 143 11.54 14.92 0.70
CA LYS A 143 11.46 16.39 0.72
C LYS A 143 10.24 16.91 -0.02
N GLN A 144 9.84 16.29 -1.13
CA GLN A 144 8.67 16.72 -1.90
C GLN A 144 7.38 16.41 -1.15
N VAL A 145 7.27 15.20 -0.60
CA VAL A 145 6.12 14.79 0.22
C VAL A 145 6.00 15.69 1.46
N GLU A 146 7.10 15.94 2.18
CA GLU A 146 7.15 16.86 3.31
C GLU A 146 6.69 18.28 2.91
N ALA A 147 7.19 18.83 1.79
CA ALA A 147 6.80 20.15 1.31
C ALA A 147 5.30 20.23 0.96
N GLN A 148 4.72 19.15 0.45
CA GLN A 148 3.30 19.08 0.14
C GLN A 148 2.45 18.96 1.42
N LEU A 149 2.86 18.12 2.39
CA LEU A 149 2.16 17.97 3.65
C LEU A 149 2.21 19.23 4.51
N ARG A 150 3.27 20.04 4.45
CA ARG A 150 3.30 21.35 5.13
C ARG A 150 2.14 22.27 4.75
N LYS A 151 1.57 22.11 3.55
CA LYS A 151 0.47 22.94 3.04
C LYS A 151 -0.91 22.37 3.39
N THR A 152 -1.00 21.06 3.62
CA THR A 152 -2.28 20.32 3.62
C THR A 152 -2.57 19.61 4.93
N ALA A 153 -1.54 19.23 5.68
CA ALA A 153 -1.69 18.42 6.88
C ALA A 153 -2.25 19.21 8.06
N GLY A 154 -3.39 18.76 8.58
CA GLY A 154 -3.86 19.08 9.93
C GLY A 154 -3.38 18.00 10.89
N LYS A 155 -4.31 17.31 11.57
CA LYS A 155 -4.02 16.10 12.36
C LYS A 155 -3.46 14.96 11.50
N TYR A 156 -3.94 14.82 10.27
CA TYR A 156 -3.55 13.78 9.31
C TYR A 156 -2.96 14.41 8.03
N CYS A 157 -2.72 13.62 6.98
CA CYS A 157 -2.15 14.11 5.72
C CYS A 157 -2.93 15.26 5.09
N TYR A 158 -4.25 15.32 5.30
CA TYR A 158 -5.10 16.35 4.72
C TYR A 158 -6.18 16.78 5.73
N GLY A 159 -5.95 17.91 6.40
CA GLY A 159 -6.79 18.37 7.51
C GLY A 159 -6.83 17.36 8.66
N ASP A 160 -8.01 17.20 9.27
CA ASP A 160 -8.19 16.42 10.51
C ASP A 160 -8.93 15.08 10.34
N SER A 161 -9.25 14.71 9.09
CA SER A 161 -9.91 13.44 8.75
C SER A 161 -8.94 12.46 8.09
N LEU A 162 -9.13 11.17 8.32
CA LEU A 162 -8.35 10.13 7.62
C LEU A 162 -8.69 10.13 6.14
N THR A 163 -7.66 9.94 5.32
CA THR A 163 -7.76 9.90 3.87
C THR A 163 -6.91 8.79 3.27
N MET A 164 -7.03 8.61 1.96
CA MET A 164 -6.16 7.71 1.20
C MET A 164 -4.68 8.06 1.31
N ALA A 165 -4.35 9.35 1.51
CA ALA A 165 -2.96 9.78 1.66
C ALA A 165 -2.32 9.18 2.92
N ASP A 166 -3.07 9.01 4.00
CA ASP A 166 -2.61 8.40 5.24
C ASP A 166 -2.30 6.91 5.07
N CYS A 167 -3.11 6.22 4.27
CA CYS A 167 -2.95 4.79 3.97
C CYS A 167 -1.63 4.50 3.27
N VAL A 168 -1.13 5.44 2.46
CA VAL A 168 0.13 5.31 1.71
C VAL A 168 1.32 5.98 2.39
N LEU A 169 1.10 6.96 3.28
CA LEU A 169 2.20 7.62 4.00
C LEU A 169 2.89 6.67 5.00
N VAL A 170 2.13 5.93 5.82
CA VAL A 170 2.74 5.08 6.88
C VAL A 170 3.69 4.01 6.30
N PRO A 171 3.31 3.25 5.26
CA PRO A 171 4.22 2.30 4.63
C PRO A 171 5.43 2.97 3.98
N GLN A 172 5.23 4.18 3.45
CA GLN A 172 6.31 4.97 2.88
C GLN A 172 7.28 5.45 3.97
N TRP A 173 6.77 5.81 5.15
CA TRP A 173 7.56 6.20 6.31
C TRP A 173 8.42 5.06 6.85
N TYR A 174 7.94 3.82 6.78
CA TYR A 174 8.73 2.65 7.18
C TYR A 174 10.09 2.58 6.47
N ASN A 175 10.22 3.11 5.23
CA ASN A 175 11.51 3.18 4.55
C ASN A 175 12.49 4.18 5.17
N VAL A 176 11.99 5.22 5.87
CA VAL A 176 12.81 6.17 6.64
C VAL A 176 13.53 5.42 7.76
N ASP A 177 12.77 4.63 8.53
CA ASP A 177 13.32 3.83 9.63
C ASP A 177 14.24 2.72 9.09
N ARG A 178 13.77 1.97 8.09
CA ARG A 178 14.50 0.85 7.47
C ARG A 178 15.88 1.25 6.94
N TRP A 179 16.04 2.49 6.50
CA TRP A 179 17.30 3.00 5.94
C TRP A 179 18.01 3.99 6.84
N ASN A 180 17.58 4.12 8.10
CA ASN A 180 18.16 5.02 9.08
C ASN A 180 18.29 6.47 8.55
N CYS A 181 17.26 6.93 7.84
CA CYS A 181 17.17 8.30 7.35
C CYS A 181 16.90 9.26 8.52
N ASP A 182 17.48 10.46 8.50
CA ASP A 182 17.22 11.48 9.52
C ASP A 182 15.78 12.00 9.44
N ALA A 183 14.92 11.52 10.34
CA ALA A 183 13.52 11.90 10.43
C ALA A 183 13.32 13.41 10.74
N SER A 184 14.32 14.08 11.32
CA SER A 184 14.23 15.53 11.61
C SER A 184 14.14 16.39 10.34
N LEU A 185 14.52 15.83 9.19
CA LEU A 185 14.37 16.45 7.88
C LEU A 185 12.91 16.48 7.40
N PHE A 186 12.02 15.68 7.99
CA PHE A 186 10.62 15.51 7.59
C PHE A 186 9.65 15.68 8.78
N PRO A 187 9.67 16.83 9.47
CA PRO A 187 8.94 17.01 10.73
C PRO A 187 7.41 16.91 10.59
N THR A 188 6.86 17.29 9.43
CA THR A 188 5.41 17.20 9.19
C THR A 188 4.99 15.76 8.98
N CYS A 189 5.72 15.03 8.13
CA CYS A 189 5.52 13.59 7.93
C CYS A 189 5.65 12.84 9.26
N ALA A 190 6.70 13.10 10.04
CA ALA A 190 6.93 12.46 11.34
C ALA A 190 5.75 12.67 12.30
N ARG A 191 5.24 13.91 12.40
CA ARG A 191 4.08 14.24 13.24
C ARG A 191 2.82 13.50 12.80
N VAL A 192 2.52 13.50 11.50
CA VAL A 192 1.34 12.81 10.95
C VAL A 192 1.44 11.31 11.19
N VAL A 193 2.59 10.69 10.92
CA VAL A 193 2.80 9.26 11.17
C VAL A 193 2.67 8.95 12.66
N GLY A 194 3.22 9.78 13.54
CA GLY A 194 3.05 9.65 14.99
C GLY A 194 1.58 9.61 15.42
N ASN A 195 0.73 10.45 14.81
CA ASN A 195 -0.71 10.44 15.04
C ASN A 195 -1.38 9.16 14.49
N LEU A 196 -1.02 8.74 13.28
CA LEU A 196 -1.60 7.55 12.63
C LEU A 196 -1.27 6.26 13.38
N MET A 197 -0.05 6.14 13.91
CA MET A 197 0.42 4.98 14.67
C MET A 197 -0.29 4.81 16.03
N GLN A 198 -1.03 5.81 16.51
CA GLN A 198 -1.89 5.66 17.69
C GLN A 198 -3.18 4.88 17.39
N LEU A 199 -3.59 4.79 16.11
CA LEU A 199 -4.84 4.17 15.71
C LEU A 199 -4.67 2.65 15.54
N GLU A 200 -5.61 1.89 16.09
CA GLU A 200 -5.59 0.41 16.05
C GLU A 200 -5.52 -0.16 14.63
N ALA A 201 -6.12 0.52 13.66
CA ALA A 201 -6.07 0.10 12.26
C ALA A 201 -4.63 0.04 11.73
N PHE A 202 -3.81 1.05 12.03
CA PHE A 202 -2.42 1.15 11.59
C PHE A 202 -1.47 0.28 12.43
N LYS A 203 -1.77 0.06 13.72
CA LYS A 203 -1.03 -0.89 14.56
C LYS A 203 -1.16 -2.32 14.04
N LYS A 204 -2.39 -2.77 13.73
CA LYS A 204 -2.67 -4.15 13.28
C LYS A 204 -2.08 -4.49 11.91
N SER A 205 -1.88 -3.47 11.08
CA SER A 205 -1.34 -3.61 9.74
C SER A 205 0.15 -3.29 9.65
N HIS A 206 0.80 -3.00 10.79
CA HIS A 206 2.23 -2.73 10.86
C HIS A 206 3.05 -3.95 10.39
N PRO A 207 4.19 -3.74 9.69
CA PRO A 207 5.17 -4.78 9.34
C PRO A 207 5.38 -5.85 10.39
N ASP A 208 5.79 -5.42 11.57
CA ASP A 208 6.34 -6.28 12.62
C ASP A 208 5.30 -7.20 13.26
N VAL A 209 4.01 -6.97 13.00
CA VAL A 209 2.91 -7.77 13.54
C VAL A 209 2.25 -8.64 12.48
N GLN A 210 2.79 -8.67 11.25
CA GLN A 210 2.33 -9.60 10.22
C GLN A 210 2.91 -11.00 10.45
N PRO A 211 2.20 -12.07 10.05
CA PRO A 211 2.67 -13.44 10.26
C PRO A 211 4.07 -13.74 9.68
N ASP A 212 4.49 -13.00 8.65
CA ASP A 212 5.79 -13.09 8.00
C ASP A 212 6.89 -12.21 8.59
N ALA A 213 6.61 -11.44 9.65
CA ALA A 213 7.58 -10.51 10.23
C ALA A 213 8.84 -11.17 10.81
N LYS A 214 8.75 -12.46 11.16
CA LYS A 214 9.83 -13.24 11.79
C LYS A 214 10.44 -14.30 10.87
N LEU A 215 10.05 -14.32 9.59
CA LEU A 215 10.61 -15.23 8.58
C LEU A 215 11.95 -14.71 8.05
#